data_AF-A0A7J4S3W6-F1
#
_entry.id   AF-A0A7J4S3W6-F1
#
_cell.length_a   1.000
_cell.length_b   1.000
_cell.length_c   1.000
_cell.angle_alpha   90.00
_cell.angle_beta   90.00
_cell.angle_gamma   90.00
#
_symmetry.space_group_name_H-M   'P 1'
#
loop_
_entity.id
_entity.type
_entity.pdbx_description
1 polymer ?
#
loop_
_entity_poly.entity_id
_entity_poly.type
_entity_poly.pdbx_seq_one_letter_code
_entity_poly.pdbx_strand_id
1 'polypeptide(L)'
;MNAQPVPPPSPERAEGPPSLSRAAKIPLGIRVGIILVIVGLAFIGVIFAWGYYNLRGLTSLQDLVRLFQGQYALAAVQSLLLEVGFFLIFDGILRILPRMRRWTRVGPFLILLGGVLLAAGDLAGFVYAPSMYGPADLSNIGQVLPTVAALAEIGSLVVETGMILSLIAVALGALARRIPPTPSAPA
;
A
#
# COMPACT_ATOMS: atom_id res chain seq x y z
N MET A 1 -55.40 43.48 34.79
CA MET A 1 -54.56 42.64 33.91
C MET A 1 -53.28 42.36 34.68
N ASN A 2 -53.10 41.13 35.17
CA ASN A 2 -51.94 40.71 35.96
C ASN A 2 -50.85 40.18 35.02
N ALA A 3 -49.67 40.79 35.04
CA ALA A 3 -48.51 40.30 34.29
C ALA A 3 -47.95 39.04 34.99
N GLN A 4 -47.84 37.93 34.26
CA GLN A 4 -47.14 36.74 34.72
C GLN A 4 -45.63 37.00 34.81
N PRO A 5 -44.91 36.46 35.81
CA PRO A 5 -43.46 36.56 35.88
C PRO A 5 -42.82 35.68 34.81
N VAL A 6 -41.92 36.26 34.02
CA VAL A 6 -41.09 35.55 33.04
C VAL A 6 -40.11 34.63 33.81
N PRO A 7 -40.04 33.33 33.53
CA PRO A 7 -39.09 32.44 34.18
C PRO A 7 -37.66 32.75 33.72
N PRO A 8 -36.65 32.61 34.59
CA PRO A 8 -35.27 32.89 34.23
C PRO A 8 -34.77 31.91 33.15
N PRO A 9 -33.85 32.33 32.28
CA PRO A 9 -33.26 31.46 31.27
C PRO A 9 -32.57 30.28 31.97
N SER A 10 -32.90 29.06 31.53
CA SER A 10 -32.19 27.86 31.96
C SER A 10 -30.70 28.03 31.68
N PRO A 11 -29.79 27.69 32.62
CA PRO A 11 -28.38 27.72 32.34
C PRO A 11 -28.14 26.79 31.15
N GLU A 12 -27.59 27.36 30.08
CA GLU A 12 -27.03 26.62 28.96
C GLU A 12 -26.26 25.45 29.55
N ARG A 13 -26.75 24.25 29.22
CA ARG A 13 -26.04 23.01 29.49
C ARG A 13 -24.70 23.18 28.81
N ALA A 14 -23.67 23.52 29.59
CA ALA A 14 -22.31 23.64 29.11
C ALA A 14 -22.03 22.35 28.34
N GLU A 15 -22.00 22.44 27.01
CA GLU A 15 -21.55 21.38 26.16
C GLU A 15 -20.13 21.11 26.63
N GLY A 16 -19.97 20.05 27.41
CA GLY A 16 -18.66 19.61 27.87
C GLY A 16 -17.74 19.51 26.65
N PRO A 17 -16.43 19.70 26.85
CA PRO A 17 -15.45 19.69 25.76
C PRO A 17 -15.73 18.47 24.86
N PRO A 18 -15.75 18.64 23.53
CA PRO A 18 -16.19 17.60 22.61
C PRO A 18 -15.46 16.32 22.96
N SER A 19 -16.21 15.36 23.52
CA SER A 19 -15.63 14.10 23.92
C SER A 19 -14.86 13.53 22.74
N LEU A 20 -13.65 13.02 22.99
CA LEU A 20 -12.81 12.28 22.04
C LEU A 20 -13.52 11.09 21.36
N SER A 21 -14.81 10.86 21.67
CA SER A 21 -15.68 9.83 21.08
C SER A 21 -16.12 10.10 19.63
N ARG A 22 -16.03 11.33 19.11
CA ARG A 22 -16.13 11.59 17.66
C ARG A 22 -14.78 11.39 16.96
N ALA A 23 -14.04 10.34 17.31
CA ALA A 23 -12.98 9.85 16.45
C ALA A 23 -13.62 9.50 15.10
N ALA A 24 -13.32 10.28 14.06
CA ALA A 24 -13.70 9.96 12.70
C ALA A 24 -13.25 8.51 12.42
N LYS A 25 -14.21 7.57 12.39
CA LYS A 25 -13.89 6.15 12.24
C LYS A 25 -13.15 5.99 10.92
N ILE A 26 -11.86 5.63 10.99
CA ILE A 26 -11.05 5.31 9.81
C ILE A 26 -11.82 4.25 9.00
N PRO A 27 -12.05 4.44 7.69
CA PRO A 27 -12.71 3.43 6.85
C PRO A 27 -12.03 2.07 6.93
N LEU A 28 -12.82 1.00 6.85
CA LEU A 28 -12.33 -0.39 6.95
C LEU A 28 -11.19 -0.67 5.96
N GLY A 29 -11.31 -0.19 4.72
CA GLY A 29 -10.28 -0.38 3.69
C GLY A 29 -8.91 0.16 4.11
N ILE A 30 -8.85 1.35 4.73
CA ILE A 30 -7.60 1.93 5.21
C ILE A 30 -7.03 1.08 6.37
N ARG A 31 -7.88 0.59 7.28
CA ARG A 31 -7.43 -0.26 8.40
C ARG A 31 -6.83 -1.57 7.89
N VAL A 32 -7.52 -2.24 6.97
CA VAL A 32 -7.02 -3.46 6.35
C VAL A 32 -5.72 -3.16 5.61
N GLY A 33 -5.66 -2.06 4.85
CA GLY A 33 -4.44 -1.66 4.16
C GLY A 33 -3.26 -1.46 5.11
N ILE A 34 -3.44 -0.78 6.24
CA ILE A 34 -2.40 -0.61 7.27
C ILE A 34 -1.93 -1.96 7.80
N ILE A 35 -2.85 -2.89 8.09
CA ILE A 35 -2.50 -4.23 8.57
C ILE A 35 -1.66 -4.95 7.53
N LEU A 36 -2.06 -4.92 6.25
CA LEU A 36 -1.31 -5.56 5.18
C LEU A 36 0.10 -4.97 5.02
N VAL A 37 0.24 -3.63 5.09
CA VAL A 37 1.56 -2.99 5.07
C VAL A 37 2.42 -3.44 6.25
N ILE A 38 1.87 -3.49 7.47
CA ILE A 38 2.60 -3.94 8.67
C ILE A 38 3.07 -5.40 8.50
N VAL A 39 2.19 -6.28 8.03
CA VAL A 39 2.55 -7.69 7.79
C VAL A 39 3.58 -7.80 6.67
N GLY A 40 3.44 -7.04 5.59
CA GLY A 40 4.41 -6.97 4.50
C GLY A 40 5.78 -6.47 4.96
N LEU A 41 5.84 -5.46 5.82
CA LEU A 41 7.10 -5.00 6.43
C LEU A 41 7.73 -6.06 7.33
N ALA A 42 6.92 -6.82 8.08
CA ALA A 42 7.43 -7.93 8.89
C ALA A 42 8.06 -9.04 8.02
N PHE A 43 7.53 -9.26 6.81
CA PHE A 43 8.09 -10.22 5.85
C PHE A 43 9.51 -9.86 5.39
N ILE A 44 9.91 -8.58 5.41
CA ILE A 44 11.31 -8.19 5.15
C ILE A 44 12.24 -8.94 6.13
N GLY A 45 11.89 -8.93 7.43
CA GLY A 45 12.63 -9.67 8.44
C GLY A 45 12.64 -11.18 8.20
N VAL A 46 11.50 -11.74 7.74
CA VAL A 46 11.39 -13.17 7.40
C VAL A 46 12.31 -13.54 6.24
N ILE A 47 12.41 -12.70 5.20
CA ILE A 47 13.28 -12.93 4.04
C ILE A 47 14.76 -12.88 4.43
N PHE A 48 15.15 -11.89 5.24
CA PHE A 48 16.52 -11.83 5.75
C PHE A 48 16.85 -13.05 6.63
N ALA A 49 15.94 -13.44 7.53
CA ALA A 49 16.10 -14.62 8.36
C ALA A 49 16.17 -15.90 7.52
N TRP A 50 15.32 -16.04 6.50
CA TRP A 50 15.30 -17.16 5.58
C TRP A 50 16.67 -17.36 4.92
N GLY A 51 17.23 -16.29 4.35
CA GLY A 51 18.58 -16.31 3.79
C GLY A 51 19.61 -16.73 4.83
N TYR A 52 19.65 -16.04 5.98
CA TYR A 52 20.66 -16.28 7.00
C TYR A 52 20.68 -17.72 7.54
N TYR A 53 19.51 -18.29 7.85
CA TYR A 53 19.42 -19.63 8.45
C TYR A 53 19.65 -20.75 7.43
N ASN A 54 19.17 -20.59 6.19
CA ASN A 54 19.28 -21.66 5.19
C ASN A 54 20.64 -21.63 4.46
N LEU A 55 21.33 -20.49 4.36
CA LEU A 55 22.67 -20.41 3.79
C LEU A 55 23.70 -21.30 4.50
N ARG A 56 23.52 -21.52 5.82
CA ARG A 56 24.43 -22.34 6.64
C ARG A 56 24.27 -23.85 6.44
N GLY A 57 23.14 -24.28 5.90
CA GLY A 57 22.80 -25.68 5.69
C GLY A 57 22.91 -26.16 4.26
N LEU A 58 23.50 -25.34 3.36
CA LEU A 58 23.64 -25.70 1.95
C LEU A 58 24.65 -26.83 1.78
N THR A 59 24.17 -28.00 1.37
CA THR A 59 25.01 -29.19 1.11
C THR A 59 25.03 -29.59 -0.35
N SER A 60 24.12 -29.06 -1.17
CA SER A 60 23.97 -29.38 -2.58
C SER A 60 23.48 -28.19 -3.41
N LEU A 61 23.66 -28.26 -4.73
CA LEU A 61 23.04 -27.32 -5.67
C LEU A 61 21.50 -27.33 -5.59
N GLN A 62 20.91 -28.47 -5.22
CA GLN A 62 19.47 -28.57 -5.04
C GLN A 62 19.00 -27.78 -3.81
N ASP A 63 19.81 -27.70 -2.75
CA ASP A 63 19.54 -26.84 -1.60
C ASP A 63 19.62 -25.36 -2.00
N LEU A 64 20.55 -25.00 -2.88
CA LEU A 64 20.66 -23.64 -3.41
C LEU A 64 19.43 -23.23 -4.24
N VAL A 65 18.95 -24.11 -5.12
CA VAL A 65 17.71 -23.89 -5.87
C VAL A 65 16.53 -23.69 -4.92
N ARG A 66 16.37 -24.54 -3.90
CA ARG A 66 15.30 -24.43 -2.90
C ARG A 66 15.38 -23.14 -2.08
N LEU A 67 16.59 -22.71 -1.73
CA LEU A 67 16.83 -21.45 -1.03
C LEU A 67 16.26 -20.28 -1.83
N PHE A 68 16.65 -20.16 -3.11
CA PHE A 68 16.20 -19.08 -3.99
C PHE A 68 14.71 -19.17 -4.31
N GLN A 69 14.17 -20.38 -4.53
CA GLN A 69 12.72 -20.56 -4.66
C GLN A 69 11.97 -20.05 -3.42
N GLY A 70 12.41 -20.42 -2.21
CA GLY A 70 11.84 -19.89 -0.98
C GLY A 70 11.92 -18.36 -0.90
N GLN A 71 13.06 -17.79 -1.29
CA GLN A 71 13.26 -16.35 -1.28
C GLN A 71 12.33 -15.62 -2.26
N TYR A 72 12.20 -16.11 -3.49
CA TYR A 72 11.27 -15.56 -4.48
C TYR A 72 9.80 -15.70 -4.06
N ALA A 73 9.41 -16.84 -3.49
CA ALA A 73 8.05 -17.03 -2.99
C ALA A 73 7.71 -16.05 -1.85
N LEU A 74 8.64 -15.86 -0.91
CA LEU A 74 8.48 -14.90 0.17
C LEU A 74 8.44 -13.45 -0.34
N ALA A 75 9.29 -13.11 -1.32
CA ALA A 75 9.30 -11.79 -1.96
C ALA A 75 7.97 -11.49 -2.67
N ALA A 76 7.42 -12.46 -3.43
CA ALA A 76 6.13 -12.30 -4.11
C ALA A 76 5.01 -12.00 -3.11
N VAL A 77 4.95 -12.74 -2.00
CA VAL A 77 3.97 -12.53 -0.94
C VAL A 77 4.16 -11.16 -0.28
N GLN A 78 5.40 -10.78 0.02
CA GLN A 78 5.73 -9.49 0.61
C GLN A 78 5.26 -8.34 -0.29
N SER A 79 5.61 -8.38 -1.57
CA SER A 79 5.26 -7.37 -2.58
C SER A 79 3.74 -7.21 -2.68
N LEU A 80 2.97 -8.32 -2.76
CA LEU A 80 1.51 -8.26 -2.78
C LEU A 80 0.93 -7.64 -1.51
N LEU A 81 1.42 -8.02 -0.34
CA LEU A 81 0.94 -7.48 0.93
C LEU A 81 1.19 -5.97 1.03
N LEU A 82 2.38 -5.51 0.67
CA LEU A 82 2.72 -4.09 0.68
C LEU A 82 1.88 -3.31 -0.33
N GLU A 83 1.85 -3.72 -1.59
CA GLU A 83 1.23 -2.92 -2.64
C GLU A 83 -0.31 -2.94 -2.59
N VAL A 84 -0.92 -4.08 -2.23
CA VAL A 84 -2.36 -4.11 -1.93
C VAL A 84 -2.66 -3.25 -0.72
N GLY A 85 -1.78 -3.28 0.29
CA GLY A 85 -1.89 -2.44 1.48
C GLY A 85 -1.89 -0.94 1.14
N PHE A 86 -0.89 -0.48 0.38
CA PHE A 86 -0.77 0.90 -0.07
C PHE A 86 -1.93 1.31 -0.98
N PHE A 87 -2.34 0.46 -1.92
CA PHE A 87 -3.52 0.69 -2.75
C PHE A 87 -4.75 1.00 -1.90
N LEU A 88 -5.06 0.15 -0.91
CA LEU A 88 -6.23 0.31 -0.05
C LEU A 88 -6.15 1.58 0.82
N ILE A 89 -4.95 1.93 1.30
CA ILE A 89 -4.72 3.15 2.08
C ILE A 89 -4.99 4.37 1.21
N PHE A 90 -4.32 4.48 0.05
CA PHE A 90 -4.42 5.66 -0.79
C PHE A 90 -5.80 5.80 -1.43
N ASP A 91 -6.37 4.73 -1.99
CA ASP A 91 -7.74 4.76 -2.51
C ASP A 91 -8.75 5.14 -1.40
N GLY A 92 -8.56 4.62 -0.19
CA GLY A 92 -9.35 4.98 0.97
C GLY A 92 -9.25 6.47 1.32
N ILE A 93 -8.05 7.03 1.42
CA ILE A 93 -7.83 8.46 1.74
C ILE A 93 -8.43 9.35 0.66
N LEU A 94 -8.15 9.04 -0.62
CA LEU A 94 -8.56 9.86 -1.75
C LEU A 94 -10.08 9.88 -1.95
N ARG A 95 -10.80 8.81 -1.55
CA ARG A 95 -12.27 8.79 -1.53
C ARG A 95 -12.88 9.77 -0.53
N ILE A 96 -12.17 10.10 0.53
CA ILE A 96 -12.65 11.02 1.57
C ILE A 96 -12.33 12.47 1.16
N LEU A 97 -11.30 12.71 0.35
CA LEU A 97 -10.89 14.06 -0.05
C LEU A 97 -11.85 14.66 -1.12
N PRO A 98 -12.45 15.84 -0.85
CA PRO A 98 -13.31 16.50 -1.81
C PRO A 98 -12.49 17.02 -3.01
N ARG A 99 -13.06 16.92 -4.22
CA ARG A 99 -12.63 17.56 -5.50
C ARG A 99 -11.68 16.83 -6.45
N MET A 100 -11.17 15.63 -6.16
CA MET A 100 -10.16 15.01 -7.06
C MET A 100 -10.62 13.81 -7.90
N ARG A 101 -11.94 13.65 -8.13
CA ARG A 101 -12.57 12.39 -8.60
C ARG A 101 -12.05 11.74 -9.90
N ARG A 102 -11.46 12.48 -10.85
CA ARG A 102 -11.07 11.89 -12.16
C ARG A 102 -9.64 11.36 -12.23
N TRP A 103 -8.70 11.93 -11.48
CA TRP A 103 -7.28 11.52 -11.49
C TRP A 103 -6.83 10.83 -10.20
N THR A 104 -7.66 10.82 -9.15
CA THR A 104 -7.36 10.20 -7.85
C THR A 104 -7.14 8.70 -7.88
N ARG A 105 -7.65 8.00 -8.89
CA ARG A 105 -7.53 6.54 -8.95
C ARG A 105 -6.28 6.07 -9.69
N VAL A 106 -5.63 6.96 -10.44
CA VAL A 106 -4.45 6.61 -11.25
C VAL A 106 -3.30 6.17 -10.35
N GLY A 107 -2.96 6.96 -9.33
CA GLY A 107 -1.90 6.61 -8.37
C GLY A 107 -2.11 5.25 -7.70
N PRO A 108 -3.24 5.04 -6.98
CA PRO A 108 -3.52 3.75 -6.34
C PRO A 108 -3.56 2.57 -7.33
N PHE A 109 -4.11 2.78 -8.52
CA PHE A 109 -4.15 1.73 -9.55
C PHE A 109 -2.74 1.35 -10.02
N LEU A 110 -1.86 2.33 -10.23
CA LEU A 110 -0.47 2.06 -10.60
C LEU A 110 0.26 1.31 -9.50
N ILE A 111 0.05 1.65 -8.22
CA ILE A 111 0.60 0.88 -7.09
C ILE A 111 0.18 -0.60 -7.18
N LEU A 112 -1.11 -0.85 -7.37
CA LEU A 112 -1.62 -2.22 -7.49
C LEU A 112 -1.05 -2.94 -8.71
N LEU A 113 -1.00 -2.28 -9.86
CA LEU A 113 -0.45 -2.84 -11.09
C LEU A 113 1.04 -3.17 -10.92
N GLY A 114 1.82 -2.25 -10.36
CA GLY A 114 3.24 -2.44 -10.11
C GLY A 114 3.50 -3.59 -9.13
N GLY A 115 2.68 -3.72 -8.08
CA GLY A 115 2.73 -4.86 -7.16
C GLY A 115 2.44 -6.20 -7.81
N VAL A 116 1.48 -6.25 -8.75
CA VAL A 116 1.22 -7.45 -9.54
C VAL A 116 2.39 -7.79 -10.44
N LEU A 117 3.03 -6.79 -11.07
CA LEU A 117 4.20 -6.99 -11.92
C LEU A 117 5.42 -7.48 -11.11
N LEU A 118 5.66 -6.90 -9.94
CA LEU A 118 6.70 -7.35 -8.99
C LEU A 118 6.47 -8.81 -8.60
N ALA A 119 5.27 -9.13 -8.11
CA ALA A 119 4.93 -10.48 -7.71
C ALA A 119 5.00 -11.48 -8.88
N ALA A 120 4.65 -11.06 -10.10
CA ALA A 120 4.81 -11.88 -11.30
C ALA A 120 6.29 -12.13 -11.62
N GLY A 121 7.14 -11.10 -11.49
CA GLY A 121 8.59 -11.24 -11.61
C GLY A 121 9.17 -12.22 -10.58
N ASP A 122 8.79 -12.07 -9.32
CA ASP A 122 9.20 -12.97 -8.24
C ASP A 122 8.72 -14.42 -8.48
N LEU A 123 7.45 -14.61 -8.87
CA LEU A 123 6.92 -15.93 -9.20
C LEU A 123 7.59 -16.54 -10.43
N ALA A 124 7.96 -15.73 -11.43
CA ALA A 124 8.78 -16.20 -12.54
C ALA A 124 10.17 -16.63 -12.05
N GLY A 125 10.81 -15.86 -11.17
CA GLY A 125 12.04 -16.25 -10.48
C GLY A 125 11.92 -17.59 -9.75
N PHE A 126 10.81 -17.83 -9.06
CA PHE A 126 10.51 -19.11 -8.41
C PHE A 126 10.45 -20.28 -9.43
N VAL A 127 9.74 -20.09 -10.54
CA VAL A 127 9.57 -21.11 -11.58
C VAL A 127 10.90 -21.41 -12.28
N TYR A 128 11.71 -20.38 -12.54
CA TYR A 128 12.95 -20.51 -13.30
C TYR A 128 14.21 -20.71 -12.45
N ALA A 129 14.11 -20.63 -11.11
CA ALA A 129 15.24 -20.88 -10.21
C ALA A 129 15.97 -22.23 -10.46
N PRO A 130 15.30 -23.35 -10.79
CA PRO A 130 15.99 -24.60 -11.15
C PRO A 130 16.86 -24.46 -12.41
N SER A 131 16.44 -23.65 -13.38
CA SER A 131 17.22 -23.38 -14.58
C SER A 131 18.34 -22.37 -14.33
N MET A 132 18.12 -21.39 -13.44
CA MET A 132 19.12 -20.35 -13.13
C MET A 132 20.25 -20.85 -12.21
N TYR A 133 19.93 -21.75 -11.27
CA TYR A 133 20.84 -22.15 -10.18
C TYR A 133 21.05 -23.67 -10.08
N GLY A 134 20.34 -24.46 -10.87
CA GLY A 134 20.50 -25.92 -10.92
C GLY A 134 21.49 -26.38 -11.99
N PRO A 135 21.76 -27.69 -12.07
CA PRO A 135 22.69 -28.27 -13.05
C PRO A 135 22.11 -28.36 -14.47
N ALA A 136 20.96 -27.72 -14.75
CA ALA A 136 20.23 -27.88 -16.00
C ALA A 136 20.63 -26.86 -17.07
N ASP A 137 20.44 -27.29 -18.33
CA ASP A 137 20.73 -26.67 -19.61
C ASP A 137 20.68 -25.11 -19.61
N LEU A 138 21.87 -24.50 -19.71
CA LEU A 138 22.08 -23.05 -19.66
C LEU A 138 21.58 -22.31 -20.92
N SER A 139 21.11 -23.04 -21.93
CA SER A 139 20.79 -22.52 -23.27
C SER A 139 19.75 -21.40 -23.30
N ASN A 140 18.84 -21.33 -22.32
CA ASN A 140 17.77 -20.31 -22.26
C ASN A 140 17.93 -19.27 -21.14
N ILE A 141 18.94 -19.38 -20.27
CA ILE A 141 19.11 -18.45 -19.11
C ILE A 141 19.34 -17.02 -19.58
N GLY A 142 20.11 -16.84 -20.66
CA GLY A 142 20.43 -15.52 -21.22
C GLY A 142 19.22 -14.74 -21.72
N GLN A 143 18.08 -15.39 -21.95
CA GLN A 143 16.82 -14.72 -22.36
C GLN A 143 15.84 -14.59 -21.20
N VAL A 144 15.79 -15.56 -20.29
CA VAL A 144 14.82 -15.58 -19.18
C VAL A 144 15.21 -14.63 -18.06
N LEU A 145 16.50 -14.58 -17.69
CA LEU A 145 16.97 -13.75 -16.57
C LEU A 145 16.73 -12.24 -16.81
N PRO A 146 16.99 -11.68 -18.01
CA PRO A 146 16.68 -10.28 -18.30
C PRO A 146 15.18 -9.98 -18.28
N THR A 147 14.33 -10.89 -18.74
CA THR A 147 12.86 -10.69 -18.72
C THR A 147 12.32 -10.67 -17.30
N VAL A 148 12.80 -11.56 -16.42
CA VAL A 148 12.42 -11.60 -15.00
C VAL A 148 12.89 -10.32 -14.29
N ALA A 149 14.14 -9.91 -14.52
CA ALA A 149 14.67 -8.67 -13.97
C ALA A 149 13.89 -7.43 -14.46
N ALA A 150 13.60 -7.35 -15.76
CA ALA A 150 12.84 -6.26 -16.35
C ALA A 150 11.42 -6.17 -15.78
N LEU A 151 10.74 -7.29 -15.53
CA LEU A 151 9.42 -7.29 -14.90
C LEU A 151 9.45 -6.70 -13.49
N ALA A 152 10.45 -7.09 -12.69
CA ALA A 152 10.62 -6.55 -11.35
C ALA A 152 10.96 -5.06 -11.37
N GLU A 153 11.88 -4.62 -12.25
CA GLU A 153 12.24 -3.21 -12.41
C GLU A 153 11.05 -2.35 -12.87
N ILE A 154 10.34 -2.78 -13.92
CA ILE A 154 9.13 -2.10 -14.40
C ILE A 154 8.08 -2.04 -13.30
N GLY A 155 7.88 -3.14 -12.57
CA GLY A 155 6.98 -3.20 -11.43
C GLY A 155 7.33 -2.15 -10.37
N SER A 156 8.59 -2.07 -9.96
CA SER A 156 9.09 -1.06 -8.99
C SER A 156 8.83 0.36 -9.48
N LEU A 157 9.17 0.66 -10.74
CA LEU A 157 9.03 1.98 -11.33
C LEU A 157 7.55 2.41 -11.40
N VAL A 158 6.66 1.45 -11.72
CA VAL A 158 5.21 1.65 -11.74
C VAL A 158 4.67 1.90 -10.32
N VAL A 159 5.12 1.15 -9.31
CA VAL A 159 4.77 1.39 -7.89
C VAL A 159 5.20 2.79 -7.46
N GLU A 160 6.48 3.14 -7.66
CA GLU A 160 7.04 4.43 -7.27
C GLU A 160 6.27 5.59 -7.91
N THR A 161 5.99 5.48 -9.20
CA THR A 161 5.15 6.46 -9.92
C THR A 161 3.76 6.55 -9.30
N GLY A 162 3.14 5.41 -9.00
CA GLY A 162 1.83 5.35 -8.35
C GLY A 162 1.83 5.99 -6.95
N MET A 163 2.87 5.77 -6.15
CA MET A 163 3.08 6.36 -4.83
C MET A 163 3.22 7.87 -4.92
N ILE A 164 4.07 8.37 -5.81
CA ILE A 164 4.28 9.81 -6.02
C ILE A 164 2.95 10.49 -6.41
N LEU A 165 2.23 9.94 -7.40
CA LEU A 165 0.95 10.49 -7.84
C LEU A 165 -0.10 10.47 -6.72
N SER A 166 -0.13 9.40 -5.93
CA SER A 166 -1.04 9.29 -4.78
C SER A 166 -0.74 10.33 -3.72
N LEU A 167 0.54 10.52 -3.37
CA LEU A 167 0.98 11.53 -2.40
C LEU A 167 0.66 12.95 -2.86
N ILE A 168 0.91 13.28 -4.14
CA ILE A 168 0.55 14.58 -4.72
C ILE A 168 -0.96 14.80 -4.61
N ALA A 169 -1.78 13.81 -4.98
CA ALA A 169 -3.23 13.91 -4.89
C ALA A 169 -3.72 14.11 -3.44
N VAL A 170 -3.11 13.40 -2.48
CA VAL A 170 -3.41 13.58 -1.04
C VAL A 170 -3.04 14.99 -0.59
N ALA A 171 -1.86 15.49 -0.93
CA ALA A 171 -1.39 16.82 -0.54
C ALA A 171 -2.30 17.93 -1.09
N LEU A 172 -2.66 17.85 -2.37
CA LEU A 172 -3.55 18.82 -3.00
C LEU A 172 -4.98 18.75 -2.42
N GLY A 173 -5.50 17.55 -2.17
CA GLY A 173 -6.81 17.39 -1.53
C GLY A 173 -6.83 17.92 -0.09
N ALA A 174 -5.75 17.76 0.66
CA ALA A 174 -5.60 18.32 2.00
C ALA A 174 -5.53 19.85 1.97
N LEU A 175 -4.82 20.43 1.00
CA LEU A 175 -4.76 21.88 0.81
C LEU A 175 -6.14 22.46 0.44
N ALA A 176 -6.87 21.81 -0.46
CA ALA A 176 -8.19 22.24 -0.91
C ALA A 176 -9.26 22.22 0.20
N ARG A 177 -9.08 21.41 1.27
CA ARG A 177 -9.94 21.44 2.45
C ARG A 177 -9.72 22.64 3.35
N ARG A 178 -8.54 23.27 3.30
CA ARG A 178 -8.20 24.44 4.14
C ARG A 178 -8.69 25.76 3.55
N ILE A 179 -9.09 25.78 2.28
CA ILE A 179 -9.58 26.98 1.60
C ILE A 179 -11.12 27.01 1.73
N PRO A 180 -11.71 27.94 2.51
CA PRO A 180 -13.16 28.07 2.58
C PRO A 180 -13.72 28.41 1.19
N PRO A 181 -14.92 27.91 0.83
CA PRO A 181 -15.56 28.29 -0.41
C PRO A 181 -15.74 29.81 -0.42
N THR A 182 -15.33 30.47 -1.51
CA THR A 182 -15.64 31.88 -1.75
C THR A 182 -17.16 32.05 -1.67
N PRO A 183 -17.69 32.96 -0.84
CA PRO A 183 -19.11 33.21 -0.80
C PRO A 183 -19.56 33.64 -2.19
N SER A 184 -20.47 32.88 -2.78
CA SER A 184 -21.15 33.28 -4.01
C SER A 184 -21.84 34.61 -3.75
N ALA A 185 -21.49 35.62 -4.54
CA ALA A 185 -22.12 36.93 -4.47
C ALA A 185 -23.66 36.77 -4.52
N PRO A 186 -24.41 37.51 -3.68
CA PRO A 186 -25.86 37.47 -3.74
C PRO A 186 -26.34 37.90 -5.13
N ALA A 187 -27.33 37.16 -5.64
CA ALA A 187 -28.01 37.38 -6.90
C ALA A 187 -28.70 38.75 -6.95
#